data_AF-A0A920VMC2-F1
#
_entry.id   AF-A0A920VMC2-F1
#
_cell.length_a   1.000
_cell.length_b   1.000
_cell.length_c   1.000
_cell.angle_alpha   90.00
_cell.angle_beta   90.00
_cell.angle_gamma   90.00
#
_symmetry.space_group_name_H-M   'P 1'
#
loop_
_entity.id
_entity.type
_entity.pdbx_description
1 polymer ?
#
loop_
_entity_poly.entity_id
_entity_poly.type
_entity_poly.pdbx_seq_one_letter_code
_entity_poly.pdbx_strand_id
1 'polypeptide(L)'
;MLSKGCTAVYDLYVEIPTPTLEGMRAVGQAYHDAGIRAVVAPMIADRTFFQAIPDLVDALPETLREHVQKIKMTPAASTFDICRRLLDNWTFDRRRITPALGPTIPLHCSDDFLTTAHNLALEYDVGLHMHLAESKIQALSGVRHYGKSLTAHLDSLGFLGTHFTAAHAIWLDHDDIARLADHGASVAHNPGSNMRLGSGIAPVREMLDAGLNVGIGTDGAHCATIKTCSKRCGWLHSHPDSQP
;
A
#
# COMPACT_ATOMS: atom_id res chain seq x y z
N MET A 1 2.17 18.80 7.18
CA MET A 1 3.21 17.83 7.58
C MET A 1 4.45 18.52 8.15
N LEU A 2 5.08 19.46 7.43
CA LEU A 2 6.29 20.17 7.89
C LEU A 2 6.17 20.86 9.25
N SER A 3 5.08 21.61 9.46
CA SER A 3 4.83 22.28 10.75
C SER A 3 4.72 21.32 11.95
N LYS A 4 4.62 20.00 11.68
CA LYS A 4 4.56 18.94 12.68
C LYS A 4 5.82 18.06 12.70
N GLY A 5 6.85 18.41 11.95
CA GLY A 5 8.17 17.76 11.96
C GLY A 5 8.35 16.61 10.95
N CYS A 6 7.37 16.37 10.06
CA CYS A 6 7.53 15.41 8.98
C CYS A 6 8.23 16.10 7.79
N THR A 7 9.46 15.66 7.51
CA THR A 7 10.35 16.21 6.47
C THR A 7 10.46 15.34 5.21
N ALA A 8 9.92 14.12 5.27
CA ALA A 8 9.84 13.22 4.14
C ALA A 8 8.56 12.38 4.22
N VAL A 9 7.99 12.02 3.07
CA VAL A 9 6.76 11.23 2.95
C VAL A 9 6.88 10.17 1.86
N TYR A 10 6.11 9.10 2.01
CA TYR A 10 5.77 8.19 0.94
C TYR A 10 4.26 8.36 0.71
N ASP A 11 3.87 8.91 -0.43
CA ASP A 11 2.49 9.21 -0.77
C ASP A 11 1.94 8.17 -1.75
N LEU A 12 0.99 7.37 -1.26
CA LEU A 12 0.12 6.51 -2.05
C LEU A 12 -1.13 7.31 -2.40
N TYR A 13 -1.10 7.98 -3.54
CA TYR A 13 -2.20 8.85 -3.95
C TYR A 13 -3.17 8.13 -4.88
N VAL A 14 -4.45 8.52 -4.80
CA VAL A 14 -5.51 7.99 -5.65
C VAL A 14 -5.91 9.03 -6.69
N GLU A 15 -6.05 8.58 -7.93
CA GLU A 15 -6.66 9.33 -9.01
C GLU A 15 -7.60 8.40 -9.78
N ILE A 16 -8.84 8.83 -9.97
CA ILE A 16 -9.92 8.02 -10.55
C ILE A 16 -10.29 8.63 -11.91
N PRO A 17 -10.46 7.83 -12.97
CA PRO A 17 -10.45 6.35 -13.00
C PRO A 17 -9.05 5.72 -13.08
N THR A 18 -8.04 6.48 -13.51
CA THR A 18 -6.65 6.03 -13.63
C THR A 18 -5.72 7.21 -13.34
N PRO A 19 -4.49 6.95 -12.87
CA PRO A 19 -3.48 7.98 -12.77
C PRO A 19 -3.24 8.68 -14.10
N THR A 20 -2.93 9.97 -14.06
CA THR A 20 -2.53 10.75 -15.24
C THR A 20 -1.15 11.36 -15.04
N LEU A 21 -0.46 11.67 -16.14
CA LEU A 21 0.81 12.40 -16.08
C LEU A 21 0.64 13.77 -15.43
N GLU A 22 -0.49 14.45 -15.68
CA GLU A 22 -0.80 15.75 -15.09
C GLU A 22 -1.04 15.64 -13.59
N GLY A 23 -1.86 14.68 -13.15
CA GLY A 23 -2.18 14.45 -11.75
C GLY A 23 -0.92 14.14 -10.93
N MET A 24 -0.07 13.23 -11.40
CA MET A 24 1.16 12.90 -10.68
C MET A 24 2.15 14.07 -10.66
N ARG A 25 2.23 14.86 -11.74
CA ARG A 25 3.05 16.08 -11.77
C ARG A 25 2.52 17.12 -10.80
N ALA A 26 1.21 17.29 -10.69
CA ALA A 26 0.59 18.20 -9.74
C ALA A 26 0.91 17.78 -8.29
N VAL A 27 0.83 16.48 -7.97
CA VAL A 27 1.23 15.96 -6.65
C VAL A 27 2.72 16.18 -6.38
N GLY A 28 3.58 15.85 -7.35
CA GLY A 28 5.03 16.08 -7.24
C GLY A 28 5.38 17.56 -7.06
N GLN A 29 4.72 18.45 -7.81
CA GLN A 29 4.89 19.89 -7.70
C GLN A 29 4.43 20.40 -6.33
N ALA A 30 3.31 19.91 -5.81
CA ALA A 30 2.83 20.30 -4.49
C ALA A 30 3.85 19.97 -3.38
N TYR A 31 4.49 18.79 -3.43
CA TYR A 31 5.56 18.45 -2.48
C TYR A 31 6.83 19.25 -2.70
N HIS A 32 7.19 19.51 -3.97
CA HIS A 32 8.32 20.34 -4.33
C HIS A 32 8.17 21.76 -3.76
N ASP A 33 7.03 22.41 -4.00
CA ASP A 33 6.71 23.76 -3.53
C ASP A 33 6.63 23.83 -2.01
N ALA A 34 6.10 22.78 -1.38
CA ALA A 34 6.09 22.67 0.07
C ALA A 34 7.50 22.52 0.66
N GLY A 35 8.51 22.10 -0.13
CA GLY A 35 9.85 21.81 0.34
C GLY A 35 9.96 20.47 1.10
N ILE A 36 9.04 19.53 0.84
CA ILE A 36 9.02 18.19 1.44
C ILE A 36 9.68 17.20 0.48
N ARG A 37 10.51 16.29 1.00
CA ARG A 37 10.97 15.14 0.20
C ARG A 37 9.85 14.12 0.09
N ALA A 38 9.55 13.63 -1.11
CA ALA A 38 8.45 12.72 -1.31
C ALA A 38 8.84 11.55 -2.19
N VAL A 39 8.39 10.36 -1.83
CA VAL A 39 8.16 9.29 -2.80
C VAL A 39 6.70 9.36 -3.19
N VAL A 40 6.38 9.44 -4.48
CA VAL A 40 5.01 9.53 -4.98
C VAL A 40 4.71 8.28 -5.77
N ALA A 41 3.68 7.55 -5.36
CA ALA A 41 3.23 6.33 -6.03
C ALA A 41 1.73 6.40 -6.32
N PRO A 42 1.32 6.26 -7.59
CA PRO A 42 -0.09 6.19 -7.91
C PRO A 42 -0.64 4.83 -7.50
N MET A 43 -1.81 4.83 -6.87
CA MET A 43 -2.56 3.61 -6.59
C MET A 43 -3.14 3.04 -7.89
N ILE A 44 -2.70 1.84 -8.25
CA ILE A 44 -3.08 1.13 -9.48
C ILE A 44 -3.59 -0.27 -9.19
N ALA A 45 -4.51 -0.75 -10.02
CA ALA A 45 -5.15 -2.07 -9.92
C ALA A 45 -5.89 -2.42 -11.23
N ASP A 46 -6.10 -3.70 -11.48
CA ASP A 46 -6.89 -4.23 -12.61
C ASP A 46 -8.17 -4.97 -12.16
N ARG A 47 -8.36 -5.17 -10.85
CA ARG A 47 -9.60 -5.70 -10.27
C ARG A 47 -10.31 -4.66 -9.43
N THR A 48 -11.63 -4.65 -9.52
CA THR A 48 -12.48 -3.81 -8.66
C THR A 48 -12.55 -4.36 -7.24
N PHE A 49 -12.95 -3.51 -6.29
CA PHE A 49 -13.26 -3.93 -4.92
C PHE A 49 -14.24 -5.12 -4.86
N PHE A 50 -15.25 -5.12 -5.74
CA PHE A 50 -16.25 -6.19 -5.79
C PHE A 50 -15.67 -7.53 -6.22
N GLN A 51 -14.66 -7.52 -7.09
CA GLN A 51 -13.96 -8.72 -7.54
C GLN A 51 -12.88 -9.20 -6.56
N ALA A 52 -12.36 -8.27 -5.74
CA ALA A 52 -11.30 -8.56 -4.78
C ALA A 52 -11.78 -9.33 -3.54
N ILE A 53 -13.07 -9.24 -3.21
CA ILE A 53 -13.66 -9.95 -2.07
C ILE A 53 -14.37 -11.20 -2.58
N PRO A 54 -13.92 -12.42 -2.19
CA PRO A 54 -14.55 -13.66 -2.61
C PRO A 54 -16.06 -13.68 -2.33
N ASP A 55 -16.84 -14.05 -3.35
CA ASP A 55 -18.31 -14.18 -3.36
C ASP A 55 -19.10 -12.90 -3.09
N LEU A 56 -18.45 -11.73 -3.04
CA LEU A 56 -19.16 -10.48 -2.76
C LEU A 56 -20.21 -10.17 -3.84
N VAL A 57 -19.85 -10.33 -5.12
CA VAL A 57 -20.78 -10.11 -6.25
C VAL A 57 -21.99 -11.04 -6.19
N ASP A 58 -21.78 -12.30 -5.77
CA ASP A 58 -22.83 -13.30 -5.70
C ASP A 58 -23.77 -13.04 -4.51
N ALA A 59 -23.24 -12.48 -3.41
CA ALA A 59 -24.00 -12.08 -2.24
C ALA A 59 -24.87 -10.83 -2.45
N LEU A 60 -24.67 -10.08 -3.54
CA LEU A 60 -25.49 -8.89 -3.85
C LEU A 60 -26.88 -9.28 -4.41
N PRO A 61 -27.92 -8.46 -4.14
CA PRO A 61 -29.18 -8.51 -4.86
C PRO A 61 -28.97 -8.42 -6.37
N GLU A 62 -29.82 -9.10 -7.16
CA GLU A 62 -29.69 -9.17 -8.62
C GLU A 62 -29.59 -7.79 -9.28
N THR A 63 -30.38 -6.82 -8.81
CA THR A 63 -30.36 -5.44 -9.29
C THR A 63 -29.01 -4.74 -9.09
N LEU A 64 -28.30 -5.06 -8.01
CA LEU A 64 -26.97 -4.51 -7.73
C LEU A 64 -25.87 -5.29 -8.46
N ARG A 65 -26.06 -6.60 -8.69
CA ARG A 65 -25.13 -7.45 -9.42
C ARG A 65 -24.87 -6.93 -10.84
N GLU A 66 -25.92 -6.59 -11.58
CA GLU A 66 -25.80 -6.01 -12.91
C GLU A 66 -25.06 -4.67 -12.90
N HIS A 67 -25.24 -3.86 -11.86
CA HIS A 67 -24.59 -2.56 -11.73
C HIS A 67 -23.09 -2.71 -11.47
N VAL A 68 -22.70 -3.54 -10.51
CA VAL A 68 -21.29 -3.70 -10.14
C VAL A 68 -20.47 -4.38 -11.24
N GLN A 69 -21.06 -5.29 -12.02
CA GLN A 69 -20.38 -5.95 -13.13
C GLN A 69 -20.02 -5.00 -14.29
N LYS A 70 -20.74 -3.88 -14.41
CA LYS A 70 -20.46 -2.82 -15.40
C LYS A 70 -19.30 -1.92 -14.96
N ILE A 71 -18.97 -1.89 -13.67
CA ILE A 71 -17.81 -1.15 -13.16
C ILE A 71 -16.56 -1.89 -13.62
N LYS A 72 -15.69 -1.21 -14.37
CA LYS A 72 -14.43 -1.75 -14.87
C LYS A 72 -13.27 -0.89 -14.39
N MET A 73 -12.16 -1.55 -14.09
CA MET A 73 -10.87 -0.88 -13.94
C MET A 73 -10.31 -0.53 -15.31
N THR A 74 -9.39 0.42 -15.35
CA THR A 74 -8.58 0.68 -16.54
C THR A 74 -7.78 -0.58 -16.91
N PRO A 75 -7.72 -0.96 -18.20
CA PRO A 75 -6.97 -2.14 -18.62
C PRO A 75 -5.50 -2.06 -18.20
N ALA A 76 -4.94 -3.19 -17.75
CA ALA A 76 -3.56 -3.27 -17.27
C ALA A 76 -2.53 -2.66 -18.24
N ALA A 77 -2.65 -2.97 -19.53
CA ALA A 77 -1.77 -2.41 -20.57
C ALA A 77 -1.79 -0.88 -20.59
N SER A 78 -2.99 -0.28 -20.56
CA SER A 78 -3.15 1.17 -20.53
C SER A 78 -2.58 1.79 -19.25
N THR A 79 -2.77 1.13 -18.10
CA THR A 79 -2.19 1.58 -16.82
C THR A 79 -0.67 1.55 -16.87
N PHE A 80 -0.05 0.48 -17.36
CA PHE A 80 1.41 0.39 -17.44
C PHE A 80 2.02 1.27 -18.53
N ASP A 81 1.32 1.52 -19.64
CA ASP A 81 1.72 2.52 -20.62
C ASP A 81 1.80 3.92 -20.01
N ILE A 82 0.83 4.28 -19.16
CA ILE A 82 0.84 5.54 -18.41
C ILE A 82 2.01 5.56 -17.42
N CYS A 83 2.21 4.49 -16.64
CA CYS A 83 3.33 4.39 -15.69
C CYS A 83 4.69 4.52 -16.37
N ARG A 84 4.91 3.85 -17.51
CA ARG A 84 6.16 3.97 -18.29
C ARG A 84 6.38 5.39 -18.77
N ARG A 85 5.38 5.98 -19.45
CA ARG A 85 5.46 7.37 -19.91
C ARG A 85 5.76 8.34 -18.76
N LEU A 86 5.21 8.07 -17.59
CA LEU A 86 5.44 8.88 -16.41
C LEU A 86 6.89 8.79 -15.91
N LEU A 87 7.41 7.57 -15.81
CA LEU A 87 8.78 7.32 -15.36
C LEU A 87 9.80 7.86 -16.38
N ASP A 88 9.54 7.69 -17.68
CA ASP A 88 10.35 8.26 -18.77
C ASP A 88 10.40 9.79 -18.76
N ASN A 89 9.28 10.43 -18.40
CA ASN A 89 9.13 11.88 -18.46
C ASN A 89 9.13 12.51 -17.06
N TRP A 90 9.81 11.90 -16.10
CA TRP A 90 9.93 12.41 -14.74
C TRP A 90 10.83 13.65 -14.70
N THR A 91 10.25 14.80 -14.33
CA THR A 91 10.92 16.10 -14.42
C THR A 91 11.56 16.57 -13.11
N PHE A 92 11.28 15.89 -11.99
CA PHE A 92 11.80 16.28 -10.69
C PHE A 92 13.14 15.59 -10.38
N ASP A 93 13.99 16.26 -9.60
CA ASP A 93 15.16 15.60 -9.01
C ASP A 93 14.69 14.41 -8.14
N ARG A 94 15.06 13.19 -8.54
CA ARG A 94 14.70 11.94 -7.84
C ARG A 94 15.19 11.89 -6.40
N ARG A 95 16.17 12.71 -5.99
CA ARG A 95 16.62 12.85 -4.58
C ARG A 95 15.64 13.67 -3.73
N ARG A 96 14.80 14.48 -4.36
CA ARG A 96 13.79 15.33 -3.73
C ARG A 96 12.42 14.69 -3.87
N ILE A 97 12.00 14.41 -5.10
CA ILE A 97 10.70 13.82 -5.42
C ILE A 97 10.95 12.57 -6.27
N THR A 98 10.81 11.41 -5.65
CA THR A 98 11.07 10.09 -6.24
C THR A 98 9.76 9.50 -6.76
N PRO A 99 9.68 9.03 -8.02
CA PRO A 99 8.52 8.27 -8.47
C PRO A 99 8.59 6.84 -7.95
N ALA A 100 7.44 6.21 -7.78
CA ALA A 100 7.28 4.82 -7.39
C ALA A 100 5.97 4.27 -7.98
N LEU A 101 5.73 2.97 -7.82
CA LEU A 101 4.49 2.31 -8.25
C LEU A 101 3.71 1.81 -7.04
N GLY A 102 2.38 1.97 -7.09
CA GLY A 102 1.48 1.62 -5.99
C GLY A 102 0.43 0.58 -6.36
N PRO A 103 0.79 -0.67 -6.74
CA PRO A 103 -0.21 -1.73 -6.85
C PRO A 103 -0.95 -1.86 -5.51
N THR A 104 -2.26 -1.56 -5.52
CA THR A 104 -2.92 -0.99 -4.32
C THR A 104 -3.05 -1.97 -3.15
N ILE A 105 -3.56 -3.17 -3.42
CA ILE A 105 -3.84 -4.28 -2.50
C ILE A 105 -3.67 -5.57 -3.33
N PRO A 106 -3.10 -6.67 -2.82
CA PRO A 106 -2.89 -7.88 -3.61
C PRO A 106 -4.18 -8.42 -4.24
N LEU A 107 -5.29 -8.42 -3.49
CA LEU A 107 -6.60 -8.88 -3.96
C LEU A 107 -7.20 -8.04 -5.10
N HIS A 108 -6.74 -6.79 -5.25
CA HIS A 108 -7.17 -5.88 -6.30
C HIS A 108 -6.33 -6.02 -7.58
N CYS A 109 -5.31 -6.88 -7.57
CA CYS A 109 -4.40 -7.08 -8.68
C CYS A 109 -4.43 -8.54 -9.12
N SER A 110 -4.41 -8.81 -10.43
CA SER A 110 -4.05 -10.14 -10.93
C SER A 110 -2.56 -10.43 -10.73
N ASP A 111 -2.18 -11.71 -10.73
CA ASP A 111 -0.78 -12.14 -10.66
C ASP A 111 0.06 -11.54 -11.79
N ASP A 112 -0.50 -11.47 -13.01
CA ASP A 112 0.15 -10.83 -14.16
C ASP A 112 0.34 -9.33 -13.94
N PHE A 113 -0.63 -8.65 -13.33
CA PHE A 113 -0.53 -7.23 -12.97
C PHE A 113 0.55 -7.00 -11.91
N LEU A 114 0.59 -7.82 -10.86
CA LEU A 114 1.62 -7.77 -9.82
C LEU A 114 3.01 -7.99 -10.39
N THR A 115 3.18 -9.03 -11.22
CA THR A 115 4.45 -9.36 -11.87
C THR A 115 4.89 -8.24 -12.81
N THR A 116 3.96 -7.65 -13.56
CA THR A 116 4.27 -6.52 -14.46
C THR A 116 4.69 -5.27 -13.68
N ALA A 117 4.00 -4.94 -12.58
CA ALA A 117 4.37 -3.82 -11.71
C ALA A 117 5.75 -4.04 -11.07
N HIS A 118 6.04 -5.26 -10.62
CA HIS A 118 7.33 -5.62 -10.06
C HIS A 118 8.46 -5.47 -11.08
N ASN A 119 8.32 -6.05 -12.28
CA ASN A 119 9.31 -5.95 -13.34
C ASN A 119 9.55 -4.49 -13.76
N LEU A 120 8.48 -3.70 -13.86
CA LEU A 120 8.60 -2.28 -14.19
C LEU A 120 9.32 -1.50 -13.08
N ALA A 121 9.07 -1.81 -11.81
CA ALA A 121 9.77 -1.18 -10.70
C ALA A 121 11.27 -1.48 -10.73
N LEU A 122 11.66 -2.72 -11.05
CA LEU A 122 13.07 -3.11 -11.21
C LEU A 122 13.72 -2.44 -12.43
N GLU A 123 13.02 -2.40 -13.56
CA GLU A 123 13.51 -1.78 -14.81
C GLU A 123 13.88 -0.30 -14.62
N TYR A 124 13.07 0.44 -13.85
CA TYR A 124 13.27 1.87 -13.62
C TYR A 124 13.97 2.22 -12.29
N ASP A 125 14.35 1.19 -11.51
CA ASP A 125 14.94 1.32 -10.18
C ASP A 125 14.08 2.20 -9.24
N VAL A 126 12.80 1.86 -9.11
CA VAL A 126 11.83 2.58 -8.27
C VAL A 126 11.19 1.67 -7.23
N GLY A 127 10.63 2.28 -6.18
CA GLY A 127 9.98 1.56 -5.09
C GLY A 127 8.57 1.04 -5.45
N LEU A 128 8.14 0.06 -4.67
CA LEU A 128 6.78 -0.48 -4.63
C LEU A 128 6.16 -0.22 -3.26
N HIS A 129 4.89 0.21 -3.24
CA HIS A 129 4.14 0.37 -1.99
C HIS A 129 2.73 -0.20 -2.15
N MET A 130 2.29 -1.00 -1.19
CA MET A 130 1.01 -1.69 -1.24
C MET A 130 0.39 -1.77 0.15
N HIS A 131 -0.94 -1.67 0.24
CA HIS A 131 -1.68 -2.06 1.43
C HIS A 131 -1.65 -3.57 1.58
N LEU A 132 -1.13 -4.06 2.71
CA LEU A 132 -0.96 -5.49 2.95
C LEU A 132 -1.56 -5.88 4.29
N ALA A 133 -2.47 -6.86 4.26
CA ALA A 133 -3.09 -7.45 5.44
C ALA A 133 -3.60 -6.40 6.46
N GLU A 134 -4.23 -5.34 5.96
CA GLU A 134 -4.70 -4.23 6.80
C GLU A 134 -5.90 -4.69 7.65
N SER A 135 -6.89 -5.30 7.03
CA SER A 135 -8.12 -5.72 7.71
C SER A 135 -8.21 -7.24 7.82
N LYS A 136 -8.96 -7.71 8.81
CA LYS A 136 -9.22 -9.14 8.97
C LYS A 136 -9.90 -9.75 7.74
N ILE A 137 -10.73 -8.95 7.05
CA ILE A 137 -11.36 -9.35 5.78
C ILE A 137 -10.30 -9.60 4.70
N GLN A 138 -9.32 -8.71 4.55
CA GLN A 138 -8.23 -8.93 3.58
C GLN A 138 -7.44 -10.19 3.91
N ALA A 139 -7.05 -10.38 5.18
CA ALA A 139 -6.28 -11.56 5.61
C ALA A 139 -7.01 -12.88 5.31
N LEU A 140 -8.29 -12.97 5.72
CA LEU A 140 -9.12 -14.15 5.46
C LEU A 140 -9.40 -14.35 3.96
N SER A 141 -9.60 -13.27 3.21
CA SER A 141 -9.81 -13.34 1.76
C SER A 141 -8.57 -13.86 1.04
N GLY A 142 -7.36 -13.52 1.51
CA GLY A 142 -6.11 -14.07 1.00
C GLY A 142 -6.05 -15.59 1.15
N VAL A 143 -6.27 -16.11 2.36
CA VAL A 143 -6.29 -17.56 2.62
C VAL A 143 -7.34 -18.26 1.76
N ARG A 144 -8.54 -17.66 1.63
CA ARG A 144 -9.62 -18.24 0.85
C ARG A 144 -9.36 -18.25 -0.66
N HIS A 145 -8.74 -17.21 -1.19
CA HIS A 145 -8.51 -17.07 -2.64
C HIS A 145 -7.23 -17.79 -3.10
N TYR A 146 -6.15 -17.73 -2.32
CA TYR A 146 -4.83 -18.24 -2.70
C TYR A 146 -4.41 -19.51 -1.96
N GLY A 147 -5.15 -19.93 -0.93
CA GLY A 147 -4.78 -21.04 -0.04
C GLY A 147 -3.62 -20.71 0.91
N LYS A 148 -3.21 -19.44 0.99
CA LYS A 148 -2.09 -18.92 1.78
C LYS A 148 -2.32 -17.46 2.13
N SER A 149 -1.51 -16.89 3.02
CA SER A 149 -1.55 -15.47 3.33
C SER A 149 -1.27 -14.60 2.10
N LEU A 150 -1.66 -13.33 2.16
CA LEU A 150 -1.36 -12.37 1.11
C LEU A 150 0.15 -12.18 0.94
N THR A 151 0.90 -12.18 2.03
CA THR A 151 2.37 -12.03 2.02
C THR A 151 3.03 -13.25 1.39
N ALA A 152 2.64 -14.47 1.74
CA ALA A 152 3.15 -15.69 1.11
C ALA A 152 2.78 -15.79 -0.38
N HIS A 153 1.63 -15.23 -0.79
CA HIS A 153 1.29 -15.10 -2.21
C HIS A 153 2.24 -14.15 -2.93
N LEU A 154 2.46 -12.94 -2.41
CA LEU A 154 3.43 -11.98 -2.97
C LEU A 154 4.84 -12.57 -3.05
N ASP A 155 5.26 -13.28 -1.99
CA ASP A 155 6.56 -13.96 -1.95
C ASP A 155 6.71 -15.00 -3.07
N SER A 156 5.68 -15.82 -3.29
CA SER A 156 5.70 -16.81 -4.37
C SER A 156 5.77 -16.22 -5.78
N LEU A 157 5.45 -14.94 -5.94
CA LEU A 157 5.60 -14.18 -7.19
C LEU A 157 6.97 -13.48 -7.29
N GLY A 158 7.83 -13.60 -6.27
CA GLY A 158 9.09 -12.85 -6.17
C GLY A 158 8.90 -11.37 -5.88
N PHE A 159 7.72 -10.95 -5.42
CA PHE A 159 7.36 -9.53 -5.31
C PHE A 159 8.09 -8.83 -4.16
N LEU A 160 8.45 -9.56 -3.11
CA LEU A 160 9.10 -9.03 -1.90
C LEU A 160 10.58 -8.69 -2.16
N GLY A 161 11.04 -7.59 -1.57
CA GLY A 161 12.42 -7.13 -1.68
C GLY A 161 12.67 -5.81 -0.97
N THR A 162 13.91 -5.32 -1.04
CA THR A 162 14.33 -4.03 -0.45
C THR A 162 13.64 -2.82 -1.07
N HIS A 163 13.07 -2.96 -2.26
CA HIS A 163 12.28 -1.95 -2.96
C HIS A 163 10.80 -1.93 -2.52
N PHE A 164 10.36 -2.87 -1.69
CA PHE A 164 8.95 -3.01 -1.29
C PHE A 164 8.65 -2.47 0.11
N THR A 165 7.58 -1.69 0.21
CA THR A 165 6.99 -1.22 1.49
C THR A 165 5.54 -1.68 1.63
N ALA A 166 5.25 -2.41 2.70
CA ALA A 166 3.92 -2.84 3.09
C ALA A 166 3.25 -1.81 4.01
N ALA A 167 2.16 -1.19 3.57
CA ALA A 167 1.34 -0.34 4.41
C ALA A 167 0.46 -1.18 5.35
N HIS A 168 0.34 -0.70 6.59
CA HIS A 168 -0.44 -1.26 7.69
C HIS A 168 0.12 -2.55 8.29
N ALA A 169 0.14 -3.64 7.53
CA ALA A 169 0.64 -4.95 7.94
C ALA A 169 0.09 -5.40 9.31
N ILE A 170 -1.23 -5.33 9.50
CA ILE A 170 -1.84 -5.60 10.81
C ILE A 170 -1.99 -7.10 11.07
N TRP A 171 -2.52 -7.83 10.10
CA TRP A 171 -2.85 -9.24 10.22
C TRP A 171 -1.78 -10.11 9.55
N LEU A 172 -0.53 -9.94 9.99
CA LEU A 172 0.58 -10.83 9.64
C LEU A 172 0.71 -11.94 10.67
N ASP A 173 1.02 -13.14 10.22
CA ASP A 173 1.52 -14.21 11.10
C ASP A 173 3.06 -14.19 11.19
N HIS A 174 3.62 -15.10 11.99
CA HIS A 174 5.08 -15.17 12.18
C HIS A 174 5.84 -15.51 10.88
N ASP A 175 5.24 -16.29 9.97
CA ASP A 175 5.86 -16.66 8.69
C ASP A 175 5.84 -15.46 7.72
N ASP A 176 4.75 -14.69 7.71
CA ASP A 176 4.64 -13.45 6.96
C ASP A 176 5.68 -12.42 7.39
N ILE A 177 5.88 -12.26 8.70
CA ILE A 177 6.90 -11.38 9.25
C ILE A 177 8.29 -11.85 8.80
N ALA A 178 8.59 -13.14 8.95
CA ALA A 178 9.88 -13.70 8.52
C ALA A 178 10.15 -13.48 7.02
N ARG A 179 9.18 -13.73 6.14
CA ARG A 179 9.30 -13.48 4.69
C ARG A 179 9.63 -12.03 4.37
N LEU A 180 8.95 -11.08 5.02
CA LEU A 180 9.23 -9.66 4.83
C LEU A 180 10.64 -9.30 5.33
N ALA A 181 11.06 -9.86 6.47
CA ALA A 181 12.40 -9.67 7.03
C ALA A 181 13.49 -10.17 6.09
N ASP A 182 13.36 -11.43 5.67
CA ASP A 182 14.36 -12.17 4.89
C ASP A 182 14.59 -11.51 3.52
N HIS A 183 13.55 -10.89 2.96
CA HIS A 183 13.61 -10.14 1.71
C HIS A 183 14.02 -8.67 1.89
N GLY A 184 14.19 -8.19 3.12
CA GLY A 184 14.56 -6.81 3.42
C GLY A 184 13.46 -5.78 3.13
N ALA A 185 12.19 -6.21 3.11
CA ALA A 185 11.06 -5.31 2.92
C ALA A 185 10.87 -4.38 4.13
N SER A 186 10.15 -3.28 3.93
CA SER A 186 9.80 -2.33 4.99
C SER A 186 8.30 -2.34 5.28
N VAL A 187 7.92 -1.92 6.49
CA VAL A 187 6.53 -1.74 6.90
C VAL A 187 6.25 -0.28 7.24
N ALA A 188 5.15 0.27 6.73
CA ALA A 188 4.61 1.57 7.14
C ALA A 188 3.46 1.36 8.14
N HIS A 189 3.75 1.46 9.44
CA HIS A 189 2.77 1.32 10.49
C HIS A 189 1.92 2.61 10.64
N ASN A 190 0.59 2.46 10.50
CA ASN A 190 -0.36 3.57 10.47
C ASN A 190 -1.31 3.58 11.70
N PRO A 191 -0.81 3.71 12.95
CA PRO A 191 -1.58 3.48 14.17
C PRO A 191 -2.82 4.38 14.27
N GLY A 192 -2.72 5.61 13.75
CA GLY A 192 -3.83 6.55 13.79
C GLY A 192 -5.02 6.13 12.93
N SER A 193 -4.75 5.61 11.73
CA SER A 193 -5.78 5.14 10.80
C SER A 193 -6.30 3.77 11.22
N ASN A 194 -5.40 2.84 11.57
CA ASN A 194 -5.72 1.49 12.02
C ASN A 194 -6.77 1.48 13.15
N MET A 195 -6.60 2.34 14.16
CA MET A 195 -7.57 2.47 15.25
C MET A 195 -8.88 3.12 14.81
N ARG A 196 -8.81 4.14 13.93
CA ARG A 196 -10.00 4.85 13.46
C ARG A 196 -10.91 3.93 12.63
N LEU A 197 -10.31 3.05 11.83
CA LEU A 197 -11.02 2.09 10.98
C LEU A 197 -11.40 0.80 11.73
N GLY A 198 -10.90 0.60 12.96
CA GLY A 198 -11.08 -0.65 13.68
C GLY A 198 -10.37 -1.83 13.03
N SER A 199 -9.29 -1.58 12.28
CA SER A 199 -8.57 -2.60 11.51
C SER A 199 -7.78 -3.56 12.41
N GLY A 200 -7.34 -3.11 13.59
CA GLY A 200 -6.62 -3.91 14.58
C GLY A 200 -5.29 -3.26 15.03
N ILE A 201 -4.50 -4.03 15.78
CA ILE A 201 -3.18 -3.61 16.29
C ILE A 201 -2.12 -4.45 15.57
N ALA A 202 -1.21 -3.79 14.84
CA ALA A 202 -0.14 -4.49 14.13
C ALA A 202 0.90 -5.07 15.11
N PRO A 203 1.49 -6.25 14.83
CA PRO A 203 2.49 -6.88 15.70
C PRO A 203 3.88 -6.21 15.57
N VAL A 204 3.95 -4.90 15.80
CA VAL A 204 5.16 -4.07 15.58
C VAL A 204 6.35 -4.56 16.40
N ARG A 205 6.14 -5.06 17.62
CA ARG A 205 7.22 -5.62 18.44
C ARG A 205 7.87 -6.81 17.75
N GLU A 206 7.06 -7.76 17.29
CA GLU A 206 7.54 -8.96 16.59
C GLU A 206 8.24 -8.61 15.28
N MET A 207 7.72 -7.61 14.53
CA MET A 207 8.37 -7.11 13.34
C MET A 207 9.78 -6.56 13.64
N LEU A 208 9.92 -5.73 14.67
CA LEU A 208 11.21 -5.16 15.07
C LEU A 208 12.18 -6.24 15.56
N ASP A 209 11.69 -7.20 16.35
CA ASP A 209 12.50 -8.29 16.87
C ASP A 209 12.99 -9.25 15.77
N ALA A 210 12.21 -9.40 14.68
CA ALA A 210 12.60 -10.11 13.47
C ALA A 210 13.51 -9.30 12.53
N GLY A 211 13.81 -8.04 12.85
CA GLY A 211 14.71 -7.19 12.06
C GLY A 211 14.05 -6.41 10.92
N LEU A 212 12.71 -6.36 10.83
CA LEU A 212 12.04 -5.55 9.82
C LEU A 212 12.25 -4.07 10.09
N ASN A 213 12.44 -3.32 9.01
CA ASN A 213 12.40 -1.87 9.06
C ASN A 213 10.94 -1.39 9.17
N VAL A 214 10.57 -0.82 10.32
CA VAL A 214 9.22 -0.30 10.56
C VAL A 214 9.23 1.23 10.66
N GLY A 215 8.56 1.88 9.70
CA GLY A 215 8.28 3.31 9.69
C GLY A 215 6.91 3.66 10.26
N ILE A 216 6.67 4.94 10.55
CA ILE A 216 5.38 5.45 11.02
C ILE A 216 4.75 6.29 9.91
N GLY A 217 3.52 5.96 9.52
CA GLY A 217 2.72 6.74 8.59
C GLY A 217 1.51 7.38 9.26
N THR A 218 1.00 8.44 8.60
CA THR A 218 -0.26 9.08 8.97
C THR A 218 -1.45 8.48 8.23
N ASP A 219 -1.21 7.82 7.11
CA ASP A 219 -2.23 7.44 6.12
C ASP A 219 -3.08 8.69 5.77
N GLY A 220 -4.41 8.61 5.80
CA GLY A 220 -5.28 9.73 5.44
C GLY A 220 -5.00 11.04 6.18
N ALA A 221 -5.19 12.17 5.48
CA ALA A 221 -4.93 13.53 5.97
C ALA A 221 -5.68 13.90 7.27
N HIS A 222 -6.73 13.14 7.61
CA HIS A 222 -7.56 13.34 8.80
C HIS A 222 -7.28 12.33 9.93
N CYS A 223 -6.35 11.40 9.75
CA CYS A 223 -6.15 10.29 10.68
C CYS A 223 -5.28 10.71 11.88
N ALA A 224 -4.17 11.40 11.64
CA ALA A 224 -3.29 11.92 12.69
C ALA A 224 -2.14 12.78 12.12
N THR A 225 -1.46 13.50 13.01
CA THR A 225 -0.10 14.01 12.72
C THR A 225 0.94 12.95 13.08
N ILE A 226 2.16 13.05 12.52
CA ILE A 226 3.24 12.11 12.87
C ILE A 226 3.53 12.04 14.38
N LYS A 227 3.41 13.18 15.09
CA LYS A 227 3.55 13.25 16.55
C LYS A 227 2.45 12.45 17.26
N THR A 228 1.22 12.55 16.78
CA THR A 228 0.08 11.81 17.31
C THR A 228 0.22 10.31 17.02
N CYS A 229 0.65 9.93 15.82
CA CYS A 229 0.95 8.54 15.47
C CYS A 229 2.04 7.95 16.37
N SER A 230 3.13 8.69 16.59
CA SER A 230 4.25 8.24 17.43
C SER A 230 3.81 7.99 18.88
N LYS A 231 3.03 8.91 19.46
CA LYS A 231 2.47 8.72 20.82
C LYS A 231 1.52 7.53 20.90
N ARG A 232 0.66 7.36 19.90
CA ARG A 232 -0.29 6.23 19.82
C ARG A 232 0.44 4.89 19.68
N CYS A 233 1.46 4.82 18.82
CA CYS A 233 2.34 3.67 18.69
C CYS A 233 2.96 3.30 20.05
N GLY A 234 3.57 4.28 20.74
CA GLY A 234 4.14 4.06 22.07
C GLY A 234 3.12 3.55 23.10
N TRP A 235 1.91 4.09 23.11
CA TRP A 235 0.85 3.64 24.02
C TRP A 235 0.41 2.20 23.72
N LEU A 236 0.07 1.91 22.46
CA LEU A 236 -0.41 0.60 21.99
C LEU A 236 0.58 -0.53 22.30
N HIS A 237 1.87 -0.31 22.07
CA HIS A 237 2.88 -1.36 22.20
C HIS A 237 3.58 -1.41 23.57
N SER A 238 3.22 -0.52 24.50
CA SER A 238 3.70 -0.56 25.90
C SER A 238 2.66 -1.13 26.88
N HIS A 239 1.40 -1.28 26.45
CA HIS A 239 0.31 -1.78 27.29
C HIS A 239 -0.51 -2.86 26.56
N PRO A 240 0.09 -4.01 26.21
CA PRO A 240 -0.56 -5.04 25.40
C PRO A 240 -1.87 -5.58 26.02
N ASP A 241 -1.98 -5.55 27.35
CA ASP A 241 -3.14 -6.03 28.11
C ASP A 241 -4.31 -5.03 28.18
N SER A 242 -4.13 -3.82 27.63
CA SER A 242 -5.15 -2.76 27.66
C SER A 242 -6.10 -2.76 26.45
N GLN A 243 -6.28 -3.92 25.82
CA GLN A 243 -7.23 -4.09 24.71
C GLN A 243 -8.66 -3.77 25.20
N PRO A 244 -9.41 -2.90 24.50
CA PRO A 244 -10.83 -2.70 24.80
C PRO A 244 -11.68 -3.93 24.47
#